data_AF-A0A963G875-F1
#
_entry.id   AF-A0A963G875-F1
#
_cell.length_a   1.000
_cell.length_b   1.000
_cell.length_c   1.000
_cell.angle_alpha   90.00
_cell.angle_beta   90.00
_cell.angle_gamma   90.00
#
_symmetry.space_group_name_H-M   'P 1'
#
loop_
_entity.id
_entity.type
_entity.pdbx_description
1 polymer ?
#
loop_
_entity_poly.entity_id
_entity_poly.type
_entity_poly.pdbx_seq_one_letter_code
_entity_poly.pdbx_strand_id
1 'polypeptide(L)'
;QELRNTRLRSDVIVAFGKPLPLATPAHELKRRVFDLSIDTWEKHTRTLDPIPLAWMRTAKRRGGRLCLADALGGTALSGYKTLTGVIAFSRLIAQRSPEPNVGLLLPTSSAGVIANMAA
;
A
#
# COMPACT_ATOMS: atom_id res chain seq x y z
N GLN A 1 -2.34 -14.64 -22.25
CA GLN A 1 -3.64 -13.99 -21.98
C GLN A 1 -4.20 -14.59 -20.69
N GLU A 2 -3.99 -13.92 -19.55
CA GLU A 2 -4.63 -14.33 -18.30
C GLU A 2 -5.96 -13.59 -18.14
N LEU A 3 -7.00 -14.36 -17.83
CA LEU A 3 -8.39 -13.97 -17.63
C LEU A 3 -8.48 -12.81 -16.61
N ARG A 4 -8.80 -11.60 -17.10
CA ARG A 4 -9.25 -10.48 -16.26
C ARG A 4 -10.52 -10.92 -15.52
N ASN A 5 -10.37 -11.30 -14.25
CA ASN A 5 -11.45 -11.69 -13.37
C ASN A 5 -12.41 -10.52 -13.16
N THR A 6 -13.68 -10.76 -13.50
CA THR A 6 -14.86 -9.91 -13.44
C THR A 6 -15.26 -9.56 -11.99
N ARG A 7 -14.40 -8.85 -11.25
CA ARG A 7 -14.71 -8.26 -9.93
C ARG A 7 -14.08 -6.88 -9.75
N LEU A 8 -14.30 -5.98 -10.69
CA LEU A 8 -14.17 -4.54 -10.41
C LEU A 8 -15.32 -4.13 -9.48
N ARG A 9 -15.26 -4.55 -8.22
CA ARG A 9 -15.96 -3.89 -7.11
C ARG A 9 -15.08 -2.72 -6.69
N SER A 10 -15.07 -1.65 -7.49
CA SER A 10 -14.53 -0.39 -6.97
C SER A 10 -15.48 0.06 -5.87
N ASP A 11 -14.96 0.35 -4.68
CA ASP A 11 -15.79 0.92 -3.62
C ASP A 11 -16.36 2.25 -4.07
N VAL A 12 -17.68 2.38 -4.02
CA VAL A 12 -18.39 3.63 -4.27
C VAL A 12 -18.71 4.26 -2.93
N ILE A 13 -18.17 5.44 -2.68
CA ILE A 13 -18.34 6.17 -1.42
C ILE A 13 -19.35 7.30 -1.66
N VAL A 14 -20.43 7.30 -0.89
CA VAL A 14 -21.39 8.40 -0.84
C VAL A 14 -21.27 9.06 0.53
N ALA A 15 -21.01 10.36 0.55
CA ALA A 15 -20.86 11.13 1.78
C ALA A 15 -21.85 12.30 1.80
N PHE A 16 -22.46 12.51 2.97
CA PHE A 16 -23.37 13.62 3.22
C PHE A 16 -22.72 14.62 4.17
N GLY A 17 -22.71 15.88 3.75
CA GLY A 17 -22.23 16.99 4.58
C GLY A 17 -23.27 17.41 5.60
N LYS A 18 -22.89 18.38 6.45
CA LYS A 18 -23.85 19.04 7.34
C LYS A 18 -24.91 19.78 6.50
N PRO A 19 -26.18 19.80 6.92
CA PRO A 19 -27.20 20.63 6.27
C PRO A 19 -26.79 22.10 6.22
N LEU A 20 -27.10 22.77 5.11
CA LEU A 20 -26.81 24.19 4.90
C LEU A 20 -28.12 24.95 4.59
N PRO A 21 -28.23 26.24 4.98
CA PRO A 21 -29.36 27.07 4.59
C PRO A 21 -29.51 27.19 3.07
N LEU A 22 -30.75 27.30 2.58
CA LEU A 22 -31.03 27.49 1.15
C LEU A 22 -30.39 28.76 0.58
N ALA A 23 -30.19 29.78 1.41
CA ALA A 23 -29.58 31.05 1.04
C ALA A 23 -28.04 31.02 1.00
N THR A 24 -27.39 29.87 1.25
CA THR A 24 -25.92 29.78 1.25
C THR A 24 -25.35 30.17 -0.13
N PRO A 25 -24.42 31.15 -0.19
CA PRO A 25 -23.80 31.55 -1.44
C PRO A 25 -23.02 30.41 -2.12
N ALA A 26 -23.00 30.39 -3.44
CA ALA A 26 -22.39 29.32 -4.23
C ALA A 26 -20.89 29.08 -3.90
N HIS A 27 -20.14 30.15 -3.61
CA HIS A 27 -18.73 30.04 -3.26
C HIS A 27 -18.51 29.33 -1.92
N GLU A 28 -19.40 29.57 -0.94
CA GLU A 28 -19.35 28.89 0.35
C GLU A 28 -19.77 27.42 0.21
N LEU A 29 -20.84 27.14 -0.55
CA LEU A 29 -21.26 25.76 -0.84
C LEU A 29 -20.14 24.94 -1.47
N LYS A 30 -19.45 25.50 -2.48
CA LYS A 30 -18.31 24.84 -3.13
C LYS A 30 -17.20 24.50 -2.13
N ARG A 31 -16.89 25.42 -1.20
CA ARG A 31 -15.92 25.17 -0.13
C ARG A 31 -16.37 24.01 0.76
N ARG A 32 -17.63 24.00 1.20
CA ARG A 32 -18.17 22.92 2.05
C ARG A 32 -18.12 21.55 1.39
N VAL A 33 -18.39 21.48 0.08
CA VAL A 33 -18.26 20.24 -0.69
C VAL A 33 -16.80 19.77 -0.76
N PHE A 34 -15.85 20.70 -0.90
CA PHE A 34 -14.43 20.38 -0.91
C PHE A 34 -13.93 19.91 0.46
N ASP A 35 -14.32 20.58 1.54
CA ASP A 35 -14.00 20.15 2.91
C ASP A 35 -14.57 18.74 3.18
N LEU A 36 -15.80 18.47 2.74
CA LEU A 36 -16.43 17.16 2.85
C LEU A 36 -15.64 16.07 2.09
N SER A 37 -15.11 16.38 0.89
CA SER A 37 -14.35 15.38 0.11
C SER A 37 -13.04 15.01 0.81
N ILE A 38 -12.37 15.97 1.44
CA ILE A 38 -11.17 15.73 2.26
C ILE A 38 -11.50 14.83 3.44
N ASP A 39 -12.50 15.20 4.26
CA ASP A 39 -12.91 14.44 5.44
C ASP A 39 -13.34 13.01 5.06
N THR A 40 -14.05 12.88 3.94
CA THR A 40 -14.51 11.58 3.43
C THR A 40 -13.35 10.72 2.98
N TRP A 41 -12.39 11.31 2.26
CA TRP A 41 -11.20 10.60 1.82
C TRP A 41 -10.36 10.14 3.02
N GLU A 42 -10.14 10.99 4.01
CA GLU A 42 -9.39 10.64 5.22
C GLU A 42 -10.07 9.50 6.00
N LYS A 43 -11.40 9.54 6.14
CA LYS A 43 -12.15 8.44 6.77
C LYS A 43 -12.03 7.15 5.96
N HIS A 44 -12.10 7.23 4.63
CA HIS A 44 -11.96 6.05 3.78
C HIS A 44 -10.55 5.44 3.86
N THR A 45 -9.49 6.24 3.80
CA THR A 45 -8.12 5.71 3.86
C THR A 45 -7.83 5.01 5.19
N ARG A 46 -8.47 5.41 6.29
CA ARG A 46 -8.40 4.69 7.58
C ARG A 46 -9.00 3.28 7.55
N THR A 47 -9.84 2.96 6.56
CA THR A 47 -10.38 1.60 6.37
C THR A 47 -9.47 0.71 5.53
N LEU A 48 -8.50 1.30 4.82
CA LEU A 48 -7.58 0.56 3.98
C LEU A 48 -6.48 -0.11 4.81
N ASP A 49 -6.01 -1.26 4.35
CA ASP A 49 -4.82 -1.88 4.91
C ASP A 49 -3.61 -0.93 4.79
N PRO A 50 -2.74 -0.87 5.81
CA PRO A 50 -1.43 -0.26 5.66
C PRO A 50 -0.68 -0.89 4.48
N ILE A 51 0.12 -0.09 3.76
CA ILE A 51 0.90 -0.55 2.59
C ILE A 51 1.66 -1.87 2.88
N PRO A 52 2.36 -2.03 4.02
CA PRO A 52 3.06 -3.29 4.32
C PRO A 52 2.12 -4.50 4.40
N LEU A 53 0.94 -4.34 5.01
CA LEU A 53 -0.04 -5.41 5.15
C LEU A 53 -0.68 -5.78 3.81
N ALA A 54 -1.06 -4.78 3.00
CA ALA A 54 -1.61 -4.98 1.66
C ALA A 54 -0.61 -5.70 0.75
N TRP A 55 0.67 -5.31 0.82
CA TRP A 55 1.75 -5.95 0.10
C TRP A 55 1.99 -7.39 0.57
N MET A 56 2.09 -7.64 1.88
CA MET A 56 2.27 -8.99 2.43
C MET A 56 1.13 -9.93 2.03
N ARG A 57 -0.13 -9.46 2.08
CA ARG A 57 -1.30 -10.21 1.60
C ARG A 57 -1.16 -10.54 0.11
N THR A 58 -0.66 -9.61 -0.69
CA THR A 58 -0.42 -9.81 -2.13
C THR A 58 0.68 -10.83 -2.40
N ALA A 59 1.84 -10.72 -1.73
CA ALA A 59 2.93 -11.68 -1.84
C ALA A 59 2.49 -13.10 -1.40
N LYS A 60 1.71 -13.20 -0.31
CA LYS A 60 1.15 -14.48 0.16
C LYS A 60 0.21 -15.10 -0.88
N ARG A 61 -0.66 -14.29 -1.50
CA ARG A 61 -1.58 -14.74 -2.57
C ARG A 61 -0.82 -15.19 -3.82
N ARG A 62 0.34 -14.61 -4.14
CA ARG A 62 1.19 -15.08 -5.25
C ARG A 62 1.74 -16.48 -4.98
N GLY A 63 1.99 -16.84 -3.72
CA GLY A 63 2.42 -18.17 -3.31
C GLY A 63 3.71 -18.61 -4.02
N GLY A 64 3.66 -19.75 -4.71
CA GLY A 64 4.78 -20.27 -5.50
C GLY A 64 5.04 -19.53 -6.82
N ARG A 65 4.17 -18.58 -7.22
CA ARG A 65 4.32 -17.83 -8.48
C ARG A 65 5.32 -16.68 -8.32
N LEU A 66 5.89 -16.27 -9.45
CA LEU A 66 6.82 -15.13 -9.54
C LEU A 66 6.26 -13.89 -8.83
N CYS A 67 7.09 -13.28 -7.99
CA CYS A 67 6.78 -12.09 -7.22
C CYS A 67 7.82 -10.98 -7.44
N LEU A 68 9.11 -11.32 -7.45
CA LEU A 68 10.21 -10.38 -7.74
C LEU A 68 11.15 -10.98 -8.79
N ALA A 69 11.65 -10.14 -9.68
CA ALA A 69 12.65 -10.51 -10.68
C ALA A 69 13.68 -9.37 -10.79
N ASP A 70 14.96 -9.72 -10.86
CA ASP A 70 16.03 -8.76 -11.10
C ASP A 70 16.29 -8.59 -12.60
N ALA A 71 16.55 -7.35 -13.03
CA ALA A 71 16.76 -7.00 -14.44
C ALA A 71 18.03 -7.63 -15.03
N LEU A 72 19.05 -7.87 -14.19
CA LEU A 72 20.31 -8.49 -14.60
C LEU A 72 20.24 -10.02 -14.68
N GLY A 73 19.05 -10.61 -14.65
CA GLY A 73 18.82 -12.03 -14.97
C GLY A 73 19.26 -13.04 -13.90
N GLY A 74 19.75 -12.59 -12.75
CA GLY A 74 20.34 -13.47 -11.74
C GLY A 74 19.38 -14.07 -10.72
N THR A 75 18.17 -13.50 -10.51
CA THR A 75 17.29 -13.97 -9.42
C THR A 75 15.81 -13.69 -9.69
N ALA A 76 15.01 -14.75 -9.57
CA ALA A 76 13.55 -14.69 -9.59
C ALA A 76 13.01 -15.34 -8.30
N LEU A 77 12.23 -14.57 -7.54
CA LEU A 77 11.66 -15.01 -6.25
C LEU A 77 10.16 -15.19 -6.38
N SER A 78 9.67 -16.31 -5.82
CA SER A 78 8.24 -16.52 -5.64
C SER A 78 7.71 -15.71 -4.47
N GLY A 79 6.39 -15.54 -4.39
CA GLY A 79 5.74 -14.84 -3.27
C GLY A 79 6.14 -15.37 -1.89
N TYR A 80 6.21 -16.70 -1.71
CA TYR A 80 6.69 -17.30 -0.47
C TYR A 80 8.18 -17.04 -0.21
N LYS A 81 9.05 -17.18 -1.23
CA LYS A 81 10.49 -16.89 -1.07
C LYS A 81 10.72 -15.42 -0.70
N THR A 82 10.01 -14.51 -1.34
CA THR A 82 10.05 -13.08 -1.03
C THR A 82 9.58 -12.80 0.40
N LEU A 83 8.44 -13.36 0.84
CA LEU A 83 7.97 -13.20 2.22
C LEU A 83 8.96 -13.74 3.25
N THR A 84 9.54 -14.92 3.00
CA THR A 84 10.56 -15.49 3.87
C THR A 84 11.77 -14.56 3.98
N GLY A 85 12.25 -14.03 2.86
CA GLY A 85 13.34 -13.05 2.83
C GLY A 85 13.03 -11.81 3.67
N VAL A 86 11.86 -11.19 3.46
CA VAL A 86 11.43 -10.00 4.21
C VAL A 86 11.34 -10.28 5.71
N ILE A 87 10.72 -11.38 6.13
CA ILE A 87 10.59 -11.71 7.56
C ILE A 87 11.95 -11.98 8.20
N ALA A 88 12.84 -12.68 7.50
CA ALA A 88 14.20 -12.95 7.98
C ALA A 88 15.01 -11.65 8.15
N PHE A 89 14.97 -10.78 7.14
CA PHE A 89 15.66 -9.48 7.21
C PHE A 89 15.04 -8.54 8.23
N SER A 90 13.72 -8.56 8.43
CA SER A 90 13.06 -7.70 9.43
C SER A 90 13.54 -8.05 10.83
N ARG A 91 13.68 -9.34 11.14
CA ARG A 91 14.28 -9.80 12.40
C ARG A 91 15.73 -9.38 12.54
N LEU A 92 16.51 -9.46 11.47
CA LEU A 92 17.92 -9.07 11.47
C LEU A 92 18.08 -7.55 11.67
N ILE A 93 17.30 -6.74 10.97
CA ILE A 93 17.31 -5.28 11.10
C ILE A 93 16.90 -4.88 12.51
N ALA A 94 15.80 -5.42 13.04
CA ALA A 94 15.35 -5.13 14.41
C ALA A 94 16.41 -5.49 15.48
N GLN A 95 17.26 -6.50 15.23
CA GLN A 95 18.37 -6.86 16.13
C GLN A 95 19.58 -5.93 16.00
N ARG A 96 19.79 -5.33 14.83
CA ARG A 96 21.02 -4.56 14.50
C ARG A 96 20.83 -3.05 14.52
N SER A 97 19.60 -2.60 14.36
CA SER A 97 19.19 -1.20 14.29
C SER A 97 17.93 -1.02 15.13
N PRO A 98 18.09 -0.84 16.46
CA PRO A 98 16.96 -0.58 17.35
C PRO A 98 16.33 0.81 17.14
N GLU A 99 16.98 1.68 16.34
CA GLU A 99 16.50 3.01 16.03
C GLU A 99 15.28 2.98 15.10
N PRO A 100 14.35 3.95 15.23
CA PRO A 100 13.13 3.99 14.43
C PRO A 100 13.35 4.39 12.97
N ASN A 101 14.52 4.94 12.61
CA ASN A 101 14.82 5.43 11.28
C ASN A 101 16.04 4.70 10.71
N VAL A 102 15.81 3.81 9.75
CA VAL A 102 16.87 3.04 9.08
C VAL A 102 17.10 3.60 7.67
N GLY A 103 18.34 4.01 7.38
CA GLY A 103 18.75 4.43 6.05
C GLY A 103 19.16 3.24 5.18
N LEU A 104 18.60 3.11 3.97
CA LEU A 104 18.93 2.04 3.02
C LEU A 104 19.64 2.61 1.79
N LEU A 105 20.91 2.24 1.59
CA LEU A 105 21.66 2.55 0.37
C LEU A 105 21.92 1.26 -0.41
N LEU A 106 20.99 0.93 -1.32
CA LEU A 106 21.00 -0.32 -2.08
C LEU A 106 20.70 -0.02 -3.57
N PRO A 107 21.27 -0.79 -4.51
CA PRO A 107 20.90 -0.69 -5.92
C PRO A 107 19.47 -1.17 -6.16
N THR A 108 18.87 -0.78 -7.28
CA THR A 108 17.54 -1.24 -7.72
C THR A 108 17.58 -2.74 -8.03
N SER A 109 17.31 -3.55 -7.01
CA SER A 109 17.46 -5.00 -7.02
C SER A 109 16.35 -5.66 -6.19
N SER A 110 16.21 -6.98 -6.32
CA SER A 110 15.30 -7.75 -5.46
C SER A 110 15.68 -7.63 -3.98
N ALA A 111 16.97 -7.52 -3.66
CA ALA A 111 17.45 -7.30 -2.30
C ALA A 111 17.05 -5.93 -1.76
N GLY A 112 17.09 -4.88 -2.58
CA GLY A 112 16.61 -3.54 -2.22
C GLY A 112 15.12 -3.52 -1.85
N VAL A 113 14.29 -4.24 -2.61
CA VAL A 113 12.86 -4.38 -2.27
C VAL A 113 12.67 -5.14 -0.97
N ILE A 114 13.41 -6.23 -0.76
CA ILE A 114 13.34 -7.01 0.48
C ILE A 114 13.71 -6.16 1.69
N ALA A 115 14.82 -5.42 1.61
CA ALA A 115 15.27 -4.55 2.70
C ALA A 115 14.26 -3.44 3.01
N ASN A 116 13.70 -2.79 1.98
CA ASN A 116 12.70 -1.73 2.15
C ASN A 116 11.37 -2.21 2.74
N MET A 117 11.01 -3.48 2.52
CA MET A 117 9.83 -4.09 3.13
C MET A 117 10.09 -4.67 4.53
N ALA A 118 11.36 -4.84 4.88
CA ALA A 118 11.80 -5.46 6.13
C ALA A 118 12.14 -4.44 7.23
N ALA A 119 12.67 -3.29 6.84
CA ALA A 119 12.89 -2.12 7.71
C ALA A 119 11.56 -1.49 8.12
#